data_AF-A0A3N5QDE7-F1
#
_entry.id   AF-A0A3N5QDE7-F1
#
_cell.length_a   1.000
_cell.length_b   1.000
_cell.length_c   1.000
_cell.angle_alpha   90.00
_cell.angle_beta   90.00
_cell.angle_gamma   90.00
#
_symmetry.space_group_name_H-M   'P 1'
#
loop_
_entity.id
_entity.type
_entity.pdbx_description
1 polymer ?
#
loop_
_entity_poly.entity_id
_entity_poly.type
_entity_poly.pdbx_seq_one_letter_code
_entity_poly.pdbx_strand_id
1 'polypeptide(L)'
;MFSNKKLNLLLFSFYSVVLTLLILSLFNEDNEGPVKKIEIPEPEITLNQFGFTDDSLITVKSNIKPNETLSGIFIQFNLPVEKIAELLSVSKSYIDQRKIIAGNNYHAFISNDSLNQLQYFVYEKDPVNFVVFNLTDSAKVFSGRKEIRTERKTIAAEINHSLYNAMLKNEASPELVIKLSEVFAWQIDFYRIQQGDYFKVIYEEEFVDDQSVGISNIQGAYFNHSGEEFFAVPFEQDSTVQFFDETGKSLRKAFLKAPLEYSRISSR
;
A
#
# COMPACT_ATOMS: atom_id res chain seq x y z
N MET A 1 -49.69 -53.63 -68.52
CA MET A 1 -50.19 -52.42 -67.83
C MET A 1 -49.85 -52.49 -66.33
N PHE A 2 -48.55 -52.49 -65.99
CA PHE A 2 -48.04 -52.59 -64.63
C PHE A 2 -46.70 -51.84 -64.58
N SER A 3 -46.70 -50.51 -64.46
CA SER A 3 -45.41 -49.80 -64.31
C SER A 3 -45.46 -48.40 -63.70
N ASN A 4 -46.59 -47.92 -63.17
CA ASN A 4 -46.63 -46.58 -62.56
C ASN A 4 -46.70 -46.62 -61.01
N LYS A 5 -47.31 -47.66 -60.42
CA LYS A 5 -47.41 -47.77 -58.94
C LYS A 5 -46.06 -48.09 -58.27
N LYS A 6 -45.24 -48.96 -58.86
CA LYS A 6 -43.89 -49.28 -58.33
C LYS A 6 -42.93 -48.11 -58.47
N LEU A 7 -43.03 -47.34 -59.56
CA LEU A 7 -42.21 -46.15 -59.78
C LEU A 7 -42.54 -45.03 -58.76
N ASN A 8 -43.83 -44.80 -58.50
CA ASN A 8 -44.26 -43.81 -57.50
C ASN A 8 -43.88 -44.23 -56.06
N LEU A 9 -43.85 -45.53 -55.76
CA LEU A 9 -43.42 -46.03 -54.45
C LEU A 9 -41.92 -45.83 -54.23
N LEU A 10 -41.11 -46.05 -55.28
CA LEU A 10 -39.66 -45.80 -55.25
C LEU A 10 -39.32 -44.31 -55.18
N LEU A 11 -40.09 -43.47 -55.87
CA LEU A 11 -39.96 -42.01 -55.77
C LEU A 11 -40.32 -41.50 -54.38
N PHE A 12 -41.35 -42.05 -53.73
CA PHE A 12 -41.73 -41.71 -52.35
C PHE A 12 -40.67 -42.14 -51.33
N SER A 13 -40.10 -43.35 -51.47
CA SER A 13 -39.02 -43.79 -50.58
C SER A 13 -37.77 -42.94 -50.76
N PHE A 14 -37.46 -42.52 -51.99
CA PHE A 14 -36.33 -41.62 -52.26
C PHE A 14 -36.54 -40.24 -51.63
N TYR A 15 -37.72 -39.63 -51.80
CA TYR A 15 -38.05 -38.36 -51.14
C TYR A 15 -38.04 -38.46 -49.61
N SER A 16 -38.50 -39.58 -49.05
CA SER A 16 -38.45 -39.82 -47.59
C SER A 16 -37.02 -39.88 -47.07
N VAL A 17 -36.10 -40.53 -47.79
CA VAL A 17 -34.68 -40.65 -47.41
C VAL A 17 -33.96 -39.32 -47.57
N VAL A 18 -34.24 -38.59 -48.66
CA VAL A 18 -33.70 -37.24 -48.86
C VAL A 18 -34.20 -36.29 -47.78
N LEU A 19 -35.48 -36.35 -47.42
CA LEU A 19 -36.06 -35.52 -46.36
C LEU A 19 -35.48 -35.86 -44.98
N THR A 20 -35.25 -37.15 -44.68
CA THR A 20 -34.59 -37.53 -43.42
C THR A 20 -33.12 -37.13 -43.39
N LEU A 21 -32.40 -37.22 -44.51
CA LEU A 21 -31.03 -36.71 -44.62
C LEU A 21 -30.97 -35.17 -44.49
N LEU A 22 -31.97 -34.47 -45.00
CA LEU A 22 -32.08 -33.00 -44.92
C LEU A 22 -32.47 -32.56 -43.50
N ILE A 23 -33.30 -33.35 -42.80
CA ILE A 23 -33.59 -33.14 -41.36
C ILE A 23 -32.35 -33.45 -40.51
N LEU A 24 -31.61 -34.52 -40.82
CA LEU A 24 -30.33 -34.83 -40.16
C LEU A 24 -29.27 -33.74 -40.41
N SER A 25 -29.24 -33.11 -41.59
CA SER A 25 -28.34 -31.97 -41.84
C SER A 25 -28.80 -30.70 -41.13
N LEU A 26 -30.08 -30.54 -40.83
CA LEU A 26 -30.61 -29.43 -40.02
C LEU A 26 -30.39 -29.63 -38.51
N PHE A 27 -30.22 -30.88 -38.05
CA PHE A 27 -29.85 -31.19 -36.66
C PHE A 27 -28.34 -31.30 -36.42
N ASN A 28 -27.52 -31.15 -37.46
CA ASN A 28 -26.07 -31.19 -37.37
C ASN A 28 -25.45 -29.79 -37.55
N GLU A 29 -26.08 -28.80 -36.91
CA GLU A 29 -25.45 -27.51 -36.65
C GLU A 29 -24.83 -27.61 -35.25
N ASP A 30 -23.54 -27.95 -35.25
CA ASP A 30 -22.62 -27.70 -34.15
C ASP A 30 -22.67 -26.18 -33.84
N ASN A 31 -23.62 -25.78 -33.02
CA ASN A 31 -23.65 -24.46 -32.40
C ASN A 31 -22.65 -24.42 -31.24
N GLU A 32 -21.39 -24.74 -31.54
CA GLU A 32 -20.25 -24.13 -30.87
C GLU A 32 -19.85 -22.89 -31.68
N GLY A 33 -20.73 -21.89 -31.71
CA GLY A 33 -20.24 -20.52 -31.86
C GLY A 33 -19.18 -20.30 -30.77
N PRO A 34 -18.14 -19.47 -30.98
CA PRO A 34 -17.15 -19.25 -29.95
C PRO A 34 -17.90 -18.72 -28.74
N VAL A 35 -18.10 -19.59 -27.73
CA VAL A 35 -18.46 -19.16 -26.40
C VAL A 35 -17.31 -18.24 -26.09
N LYS A 36 -17.57 -16.93 -26.17
CA LYS A 36 -16.69 -15.95 -25.59
C LYS A 36 -16.64 -16.41 -24.16
N LYS A 37 -15.57 -17.13 -23.81
CA LYS A 37 -15.28 -17.49 -22.45
C LYS A 37 -15.32 -16.12 -21.79
N ILE A 38 -16.39 -15.87 -21.06
CA ILE A 38 -16.35 -14.84 -20.06
C ILE A 38 -15.24 -15.42 -19.20
N GLU A 39 -14.01 -14.97 -19.42
CA GLU A 39 -13.10 -14.78 -18.32
C GLU A 39 -13.94 -13.94 -17.37
N ILE A 40 -14.69 -14.65 -16.51
CA ILE A 40 -14.92 -14.17 -15.17
C ILE A 40 -13.48 -13.89 -14.78
N PRO A 41 -13.05 -12.62 -14.67
CA PRO A 41 -11.73 -12.36 -14.14
C PRO A 41 -11.71 -13.25 -12.90
N GLU A 42 -10.78 -14.22 -12.89
CA GLU A 42 -10.45 -14.96 -11.68
C GLU A 42 -10.45 -13.88 -10.63
N PRO A 43 -11.36 -13.90 -9.63
CA PRO A 43 -11.58 -12.75 -8.80
C PRO A 43 -10.20 -12.40 -8.29
N GLU A 44 -9.64 -11.31 -8.80
CA GLU A 44 -8.47 -10.73 -8.20
C GLU A 44 -9.05 -10.38 -6.86
N ILE A 45 -8.76 -11.22 -5.86
CA ILE A 45 -9.17 -11.02 -4.50
C ILE A 45 -8.49 -9.72 -4.18
N THR A 46 -9.21 -8.61 -4.33
CA THR A 46 -8.77 -7.29 -3.91
C THR A 46 -8.82 -7.37 -2.40
N LEU A 47 -7.80 -8.03 -1.83
CA LEU A 47 -7.50 -8.05 -0.41
C LEU A 47 -7.79 -6.65 0.08
N ASN A 48 -8.66 -6.50 1.11
CA ASN A 48 -8.70 -5.22 1.78
C ASN A 48 -7.26 -4.90 2.25
N GLN A 49 -6.98 -3.66 2.65
CA GLN A 49 -5.67 -3.26 3.19
C GLN A 49 -5.12 -4.16 4.33
N PHE A 50 -5.93 -5.10 4.87
CA PHE A 50 -5.59 -6.05 5.91
C PHE A 50 -5.45 -7.51 5.45
N GLY A 51 -5.58 -7.80 4.16
CA GLY A 51 -5.32 -9.14 3.62
C GLY A 51 -6.51 -10.10 3.65
N PHE A 52 -7.76 -9.62 3.75
CA PHE A 52 -8.95 -10.48 3.64
C PHE A 52 -10.10 -9.76 2.92
N THR A 53 -11.03 -10.51 2.31
CA THR A 53 -12.23 -9.97 1.70
C THR A 53 -13.44 -10.74 2.18
N ASP A 54 -14.35 -10.06 2.86
CA ASP A 54 -15.69 -10.56 3.07
C ASP A 54 -16.65 -9.37 3.00
N ASP A 55 -17.14 -9.09 1.79
CA ASP A 55 -18.07 -8.01 1.50
C ASP A 55 -19.43 -8.19 2.21
N SER A 56 -19.65 -9.35 2.84
CA SER A 56 -20.83 -9.59 3.67
C SER A 56 -20.69 -9.02 5.08
N LEU A 57 -19.52 -8.54 5.50
CA LEU A 57 -19.29 -8.00 6.84
C LEU A 57 -19.55 -6.49 6.92
N ILE A 58 -20.22 -6.09 8.00
CA ILE A 58 -20.35 -4.67 8.38
C ILE A 58 -19.02 -4.21 8.99
N THR A 59 -18.45 -3.14 8.44
CA THR A 59 -17.18 -2.58 8.92
C THR A 59 -17.42 -1.33 9.78
N VAL A 60 -16.90 -1.34 11.00
CA VAL A 60 -16.85 -0.20 11.90
C VAL A 60 -15.41 0.27 12.06
N LYS A 61 -15.12 1.49 11.59
CA LYS A 61 -13.82 2.14 11.77
C LYS A 61 -13.92 3.18 12.89
N SER A 62 -13.00 3.12 13.84
CA SER A 62 -12.89 4.10 14.94
C SER A 62 -11.44 4.21 15.40
N ASN A 63 -11.16 5.09 16.35
CA ASN A 63 -9.88 5.17 17.04
C ASN A 63 -10.02 4.80 18.52
N ILE A 64 -8.89 4.44 19.13
CA ILE A 64 -8.81 4.15 20.56
C ILE A 64 -8.86 5.46 21.34
N LYS A 65 -9.81 5.56 22.27
CA LYS A 65 -9.98 6.75 23.09
C LYS A 65 -8.97 6.79 24.25
N PRO A 66 -8.70 7.98 24.83
CA PRO A 66 -7.91 8.06 26.05
C PRO A 66 -8.46 7.14 27.16
N ASN A 67 -7.58 6.38 27.81
CA ASN A 67 -7.90 5.39 28.84
C ASN A 67 -8.75 4.19 28.40
N GLU A 68 -8.97 4.01 27.09
CA GLU A 68 -9.65 2.84 26.56
C GLU A 68 -8.71 1.63 26.47
N THR A 69 -9.22 0.43 26.73
CA THR A 69 -8.45 -0.83 26.68
C THR A 69 -9.05 -1.77 25.66
N LEU A 70 -8.24 -2.69 25.10
CA LEU A 70 -8.74 -3.73 24.19
C LEU A 70 -9.86 -4.56 24.83
N SER A 71 -9.73 -4.93 26.11
CA SER A 71 -10.80 -5.62 26.83
C SER A 71 -12.10 -4.81 26.86
N GLY A 72 -12.01 -3.51 27.14
CA GLY A 72 -13.15 -2.61 27.16
C GLY A 72 -13.81 -2.47 25.79
N ILE A 73 -13.02 -2.39 24.72
CA ILE A 73 -13.51 -2.35 23.34
C ILE A 73 -14.22 -3.66 22.99
N PHE A 74 -13.62 -4.80 23.29
CA PHE A 74 -14.22 -6.10 23.01
C PHE A 74 -15.54 -6.33 23.77
N ILE A 75 -15.67 -5.82 24.99
CA ILE A 75 -16.95 -5.83 25.74
C ILE A 75 -18.02 -5.03 25.00
N GLN A 76 -17.68 -3.88 24.39
CA GLN A 76 -18.63 -3.08 23.59
C GLN A 76 -19.13 -3.84 22.36
N PHE A 77 -18.34 -4.79 21.85
CA PHE A 77 -18.73 -5.72 20.78
C PHE A 77 -19.36 -7.02 21.28
N ASN A 78 -19.80 -7.07 22.54
CA ASN A 78 -20.47 -8.21 23.17
C ASN A 78 -19.66 -9.52 23.20
N LEU A 79 -18.32 -9.44 23.23
CA LEU A 79 -17.50 -10.64 23.40
C LEU A 79 -17.61 -11.18 24.84
N PRO A 80 -17.81 -12.50 25.03
CA PRO A 80 -17.76 -13.14 26.34
C PRO A 80 -16.40 -12.93 27.02
N VAL A 81 -16.41 -12.76 28.35
CA VAL A 81 -15.20 -12.47 29.14
C VAL A 81 -14.14 -13.56 29.00
N GLU A 82 -14.58 -14.83 28.93
CA GLU A 82 -13.71 -15.99 28.74
C GLU A 82 -12.98 -15.93 27.38
N LYS A 83 -13.71 -15.52 26.33
CA LYS A 83 -13.17 -15.38 24.97
C LYS A 83 -12.18 -14.23 24.91
N ILE A 84 -12.48 -13.12 25.58
CA ILE A 84 -11.55 -11.98 25.72
C ILE A 84 -10.25 -12.42 26.40
N ALA A 85 -10.35 -13.16 27.51
CA ALA A 85 -9.17 -13.65 28.21
C ALA A 85 -8.31 -14.59 27.33
N GLU A 86 -8.95 -15.49 26.57
CA GLU A 86 -8.28 -16.36 25.59
C GLU A 86 -7.53 -15.52 24.53
N LEU A 87 -8.23 -14.60 23.87
CA LEU A 87 -7.68 -13.74 22.81
C LEU A 87 -6.48 -12.92 23.30
N LEU A 88 -6.62 -12.28 24.45
CA LEU A 88 -5.56 -11.47 25.03
C LEU A 88 -4.37 -12.33 25.48
N SER A 89 -4.59 -13.59 25.85
CA SER A 89 -3.48 -14.50 26.13
C SER A 89 -2.69 -14.81 24.85
N VAL A 90 -3.39 -15.16 23.76
CA VAL A 90 -2.79 -15.48 22.45
C VAL A 90 -2.13 -14.25 21.81
N SER A 91 -2.66 -13.05 22.04
CA SER A 91 -2.16 -11.82 21.43
C SER A 91 -0.80 -11.36 21.96
N LYS A 92 -0.32 -11.86 23.11
CA LYS A 92 0.89 -11.36 23.79
C LYS A 92 2.14 -11.40 22.91
N SER A 93 2.24 -12.39 22.02
CA SER A 93 3.37 -12.53 21.08
C SER A 93 3.32 -11.52 19.92
N TYR A 94 2.17 -10.90 19.69
CA TYR A 94 1.94 -9.99 18.57
C TYR A 94 1.80 -8.54 19.03
N ILE A 95 1.31 -8.32 20.25
CA ILE A 95 1.06 -6.99 20.79
C ILE A 95 1.22 -6.95 22.31
N ASP A 96 2.00 -5.99 22.80
CA ASP A 96 1.96 -5.61 24.21
C ASP A 96 0.71 -4.73 24.43
N GLN A 97 -0.27 -5.27 25.12
CA GLN A 97 -1.55 -4.61 25.38
C GLN A 97 -1.39 -3.30 26.16
N ARG A 98 -0.27 -3.11 26.86
CA ARG A 98 0.05 -1.86 27.57
C ARG A 98 0.59 -0.78 26.64
N LYS A 99 1.00 -1.16 25.43
CA LYS A 99 1.50 -0.27 24.37
C LYS A 99 0.43 0.04 23.33
N ILE A 100 -0.84 -0.18 23.68
CA ILE A 100 -1.96 0.32 22.89
C ILE A 100 -2.00 1.84 23.04
N ILE A 101 -2.02 2.55 21.91
CA ILE A 101 -1.84 4.00 21.86
C ILE A 101 -3.19 4.65 21.59
N ALA A 102 -3.58 5.61 22.42
CA ALA A 102 -4.76 6.43 22.17
C ALA A 102 -4.59 7.21 20.86
N GLY A 103 -5.64 7.26 20.04
CA GLY A 103 -5.62 7.88 18.72
C GLY A 103 -5.34 6.91 17.58
N ASN A 104 -4.73 5.75 17.84
CA ASN A 104 -4.56 4.71 16.83
C ASN A 104 -5.90 4.16 16.36
N ASN A 105 -6.00 3.86 15.08
CA ASN A 105 -7.23 3.33 14.50
C ASN A 105 -7.41 1.85 14.81
N TYR A 106 -8.67 1.45 14.87
CA TYR A 106 -9.06 0.06 14.77
C TYR A 106 -10.24 -0.10 13.80
N HIS A 107 -10.39 -1.33 13.31
CA HIS A 107 -11.47 -1.74 12.43
C HIS A 107 -12.10 -3.00 13.01
N ALA A 108 -13.41 -2.96 13.21
CA ALA A 108 -14.21 -4.10 13.65
C ALA A 108 -15.07 -4.58 12.49
N PHE A 109 -14.97 -5.87 12.18
CA PHE A 109 -15.73 -6.52 11.11
C PHE A 109 -16.77 -7.44 11.74
N ILE A 110 -18.03 -7.16 11.47
CA ILE A 110 -19.18 -7.73 12.15
C ILE A 110 -20.03 -8.49 11.15
N SER A 111 -20.55 -9.67 11.53
CA SER A 111 -21.48 -10.41 10.68
C SER A 111 -22.72 -9.58 10.36
N ASN A 112 -23.13 -9.56 9.09
CA ASN A 112 -24.38 -8.94 8.67
C ASN A 112 -25.56 -9.90 8.84
N ASP A 113 -25.76 -10.35 10.06
CA ASP A 113 -26.86 -11.23 10.46
C ASP A 113 -27.55 -10.69 11.72
N SER A 114 -28.61 -11.36 12.15
CA SER A 114 -29.33 -10.98 13.36
C SER A 114 -28.50 -11.07 14.65
N LEU A 115 -27.32 -11.70 14.62
CA LEU A 115 -26.44 -11.87 15.78
C LEU A 115 -25.40 -10.75 15.90
N ASN A 116 -25.05 -10.08 14.79
CA ASN A 116 -24.07 -8.97 14.74
C ASN A 116 -22.79 -9.29 15.53
N GLN A 117 -22.21 -10.47 15.27
CA GLN A 117 -21.02 -10.94 15.99
C GLN A 117 -19.75 -10.37 15.38
N LEU A 118 -18.81 -9.96 16.24
CA LEU A 118 -17.48 -9.55 15.80
C LEU A 118 -16.70 -10.75 15.27
N GLN A 119 -16.37 -10.71 13.98
CA GLN A 119 -15.62 -11.77 13.27
C GLN A 119 -14.12 -11.44 13.19
N TYR A 120 -13.80 -10.16 12.99
CA TYR A 120 -12.41 -9.69 12.99
C TYR A 120 -12.28 -8.37 13.71
N PHE A 121 -11.16 -8.20 14.38
CA PHE A 121 -10.73 -6.91 14.91
C PHE A 121 -9.31 -6.62 14.43
N VAL A 122 -9.10 -5.47 13.82
CA VAL A 122 -7.79 -5.04 13.34
C VAL A 122 -7.37 -3.80 14.10
N TYR A 123 -6.22 -3.84 14.75
CA TYR A 123 -5.60 -2.71 15.40
C TYR A 123 -4.41 -2.21 14.58
N GLU A 124 -4.46 -0.96 14.11
CA GLU A 124 -3.33 -0.30 13.42
C GLU A 124 -2.34 0.20 14.48
N LYS A 125 -1.13 -0.38 14.52
CA LYS A 125 -0.06 0.06 15.43
C LYS A 125 0.56 1.37 14.97
N ASP A 126 0.66 1.53 13.67
CA ASP A 126 1.15 2.70 12.95
C ASP A 126 0.55 2.65 11.53
N PRO A 127 0.83 3.62 10.63
CA PRO A 127 0.26 3.63 9.28
C PRO A 127 0.56 2.37 8.46
N VAL A 128 1.62 1.62 8.78
CA VAL A 128 2.14 0.49 8.01
C VAL A 128 1.80 -0.85 8.67
N ASN A 129 1.92 -0.96 9.99
CA ASN A 129 1.84 -2.21 10.74
C ASN A 129 0.51 -2.33 11.49
N PHE A 130 -0.08 -3.53 11.46
CA PHE A 130 -1.32 -3.82 12.17
C PHE A 130 -1.33 -5.21 12.80
N VAL A 131 -2.31 -5.47 13.67
CA VAL A 131 -2.57 -6.77 14.28
C VAL A 131 -4.02 -7.16 14.06
N VAL A 132 -4.23 -8.37 13.57
CA VAL A 132 -5.54 -8.95 13.32
C VAL A 132 -5.86 -9.94 14.42
N PHE A 133 -7.05 -9.81 15.00
CA PHE A 133 -7.69 -10.78 15.87
C PHE A 133 -8.80 -11.43 15.04
N ASN A 134 -8.64 -12.71 14.72
CA ASN A 134 -9.63 -13.52 14.01
C ASN A 134 -10.47 -14.31 15.04
N LEU A 135 -11.78 -14.12 14.97
CA LEU A 135 -12.78 -14.61 15.91
C LEU A 135 -13.77 -15.60 15.27
N THR A 136 -13.63 -15.94 13.97
CA THR A 136 -14.58 -16.80 13.25
C THR A 136 -14.54 -18.26 13.73
N ASP A 137 -13.36 -18.75 14.09
CA ASP A 137 -13.11 -20.12 14.55
C ASP A 137 -12.49 -20.13 15.98
N SER A 138 -11.36 -20.83 16.14
CA SER A 138 -10.48 -20.63 17.29
C SER A 138 -9.87 -19.23 17.25
N ALA A 139 -9.70 -18.62 18.42
CA ALA A 139 -9.11 -17.29 18.53
C ALA A 139 -7.69 -17.31 17.97
N LYS A 140 -7.47 -16.64 16.84
CA LYS A 140 -6.15 -16.51 16.22
C LYS A 140 -5.74 -15.05 16.17
N VAL A 141 -4.46 -14.79 16.42
CA VAL A 141 -3.90 -13.44 16.34
C VAL A 141 -2.67 -13.48 15.45
N PHE A 142 -2.52 -12.51 14.57
CA PHE A 142 -1.34 -12.37 13.73
C PHE A 142 -1.06 -10.91 13.40
N SER A 143 0.20 -10.60 13.10
CA SER A 143 0.60 -9.28 12.61
C SER A 143 0.53 -9.24 11.09
N GLY A 144 0.17 -8.09 10.54
CA GLY A 144 0.24 -7.80 9.12
C GLY A 144 0.91 -6.47 8.85
N ARG A 145 1.27 -6.26 7.59
CA ARG A 145 1.83 -5.02 7.08
C ARG A 145 1.03 -4.60 5.85
N LYS A 146 0.61 -3.34 5.79
CA LYS A 146 -0.02 -2.78 4.61
C LYS A 146 1.00 -2.70 3.48
N GLU A 147 0.51 -2.77 2.24
CA GLU A 147 1.34 -2.56 1.08
C GLU A 147 1.87 -1.13 1.07
N ILE A 148 3.18 -0.98 0.79
CA ILE A 148 3.80 0.33 0.65
C ILE A 148 4.04 0.57 -0.83
N ARG A 149 3.55 1.72 -1.29
CA ARG A 149 3.76 2.21 -2.63
C ARG A 149 4.85 3.26 -2.61
N THR A 150 5.93 3.02 -3.35
CA THR A 150 7.04 3.98 -3.45
C THR A 150 6.87 4.84 -4.69
N GLU A 151 6.88 6.16 -4.51
CA GLU A 151 6.84 7.12 -5.59
C GLU A 151 8.17 7.86 -5.71
N ARG A 152 8.69 7.94 -6.94
CA ARG A 152 9.83 8.80 -7.25
C ARG A 152 9.36 10.23 -7.48
N LYS A 153 9.92 11.18 -6.74
CA LYS A 153 9.61 12.60 -6.84
C LYS A 153 10.86 13.43 -7.08
N THR A 154 10.64 14.68 -7.51
CA THR A 154 11.72 15.64 -7.76
C THR A 154 11.28 17.02 -7.33
N ILE A 155 12.14 17.70 -6.58
CA ILE A 155 11.97 19.11 -6.22
C ILE A 155 13.19 19.86 -6.74
N ALA A 156 12.96 21.00 -7.39
CA ALA A 156 13.99 21.94 -7.78
C ALA A 156 13.51 23.36 -7.47
N ALA A 157 14.35 24.14 -6.79
CA ALA A 157 13.96 25.49 -6.40
C ALA A 157 15.17 26.41 -6.19
N GLU A 158 14.95 27.69 -6.42
CA GLU A 158 15.84 28.77 -6.01
C GLU A 158 15.54 29.16 -4.55
N ILE A 159 16.60 29.44 -3.80
CA ILE A 159 16.56 29.78 -2.41
C ILE A 159 16.61 31.29 -2.28
N ASN A 160 15.60 31.84 -1.59
CA ASN A 160 15.51 33.28 -1.33
C ASN A 160 15.89 33.64 0.11
N HIS A 161 15.60 32.76 1.08
CA HIS A 161 15.81 33.04 2.52
C HIS A 161 16.51 31.89 3.24
N SER A 162 16.02 30.66 3.05
CA SER A 162 16.61 29.46 3.66
C SER A 162 16.19 28.22 2.87
N LEU A 163 16.99 27.17 2.93
CA LEU A 163 16.66 25.88 2.34
C LEU A 163 15.31 25.36 2.83
N TYR A 164 15.06 25.43 4.14
CA TYR A 164 13.81 24.99 4.76
C TYR A 164 12.59 25.70 4.17
N ASN A 165 12.66 27.03 4.02
CA ASN A 165 11.55 27.79 3.45
C ASN A 165 11.37 27.51 1.95
N ALA A 166 12.45 27.35 1.19
CA ALA A 166 12.38 27.01 -0.23
C ALA A 166 11.74 25.64 -0.45
N MET A 167 12.12 24.65 0.38
CA MET A 167 11.58 23.30 0.29
C MET A 167 10.12 23.22 0.73
N LEU A 168 9.72 23.85 1.85
CA LEU A 168 8.31 23.87 2.28
C LEU A 168 7.39 24.55 1.26
N LYS A 169 7.85 25.63 0.60
CA LYS A 169 7.08 26.29 -0.48
C LYS A 169 6.86 25.38 -1.69
N ASN A 170 7.69 24.36 -1.86
CA ASN A 170 7.58 23.34 -2.90
C ASN A 170 7.08 22.01 -2.33
N GLU A 171 6.28 22.07 -1.26
CA GLU A 171 5.57 20.92 -0.67
C GLU A 171 6.48 19.78 -0.19
N ALA A 172 7.76 20.05 0.07
CA ALA A 172 8.66 19.08 0.68
C ALA A 172 8.23 18.78 2.12
N SER A 173 8.34 17.51 2.53
CA SER A 173 8.21 17.15 3.94
C SER A 173 9.38 17.72 4.76
N PRO A 174 9.18 18.08 6.04
CA PRO A 174 10.27 18.47 6.93
C PRO A 174 11.39 17.40 7.02
N GLU A 175 11.03 16.12 6.91
CA GLU A 175 11.99 15.01 6.86
C GLU A 175 12.92 15.12 5.65
N LEU A 176 12.39 15.41 4.46
CA LEU A 176 13.21 15.58 3.26
C LEU A 176 14.21 16.73 3.42
N VAL A 177 13.82 17.83 4.06
CA VAL A 177 14.73 18.95 4.34
C VAL A 177 15.88 18.53 5.23
N ILE A 178 15.60 17.77 6.29
CA ILE A 178 16.61 17.27 7.22
C ILE A 178 17.56 16.33 6.47
N LYS A 179 17.02 15.34 5.74
CA LYS A 179 17.84 14.38 4.98
C LYS A 179 18.74 15.08 3.96
N LEU A 180 18.19 16.02 3.19
CA LEU A 180 18.98 16.79 2.22
C LEU A 180 20.06 17.64 2.90
N SER A 181 19.75 18.23 4.05
CA SER A 181 20.75 18.98 4.84
C SER A 181 21.87 18.07 5.33
N GLU A 182 21.55 16.85 5.78
CA GLU A 182 22.55 15.87 6.23
C GLU A 182 23.48 15.41 5.10
N VAL A 183 22.95 15.27 3.88
CA VAL A 183 23.73 14.91 2.67
C VAL A 183 24.84 15.92 2.43
N PHE A 184 24.55 17.22 2.53
CA PHE A 184 25.49 18.30 2.23
C PHE A 184 26.12 18.96 3.46
N ALA A 185 25.85 18.49 4.68
CA ALA A 185 26.27 19.13 5.94
C ALA A 185 27.79 19.41 6.05
N TRP A 186 28.62 18.67 5.30
CA TRP A 186 30.08 18.80 5.29
C TRP A 186 30.63 19.68 4.16
N GLN A 187 29.81 19.93 3.15
CA GLN A 187 30.16 20.66 1.94
C GLN A 187 29.63 22.09 1.99
N ILE A 188 28.43 22.29 2.53
CA ILE A 188 27.72 23.57 2.52
C ILE A 188 27.45 24.04 3.95
N ASP A 189 27.82 25.28 4.24
CA ASP A 189 27.39 25.98 5.45
C ASP A 189 26.02 26.61 5.19
N PHE A 190 24.96 25.91 5.59
CA PHE A 190 23.58 26.36 5.37
C PHE A 190 23.24 27.70 6.04
N TYR A 191 24.03 28.17 7.00
CA TYR A 191 23.88 29.52 7.59
C TYR A 191 24.37 30.63 6.64
N ARG A 192 25.15 30.28 5.62
CA ARG A 192 25.70 31.21 4.62
C ARG A 192 24.96 31.16 3.29
N ILE A 193 23.86 30.41 3.20
CA ILE A 193 23.00 30.41 2.02
C ILE A 193 22.65 31.84 1.63
N GLN A 194 22.69 32.09 0.32
CA GLN A 194 22.39 33.39 -0.25
C GLN A 194 21.17 33.31 -1.15
N GLN A 195 20.57 34.47 -1.41
CA GLN A 195 19.58 34.58 -2.46
C GLN A 195 20.22 34.23 -3.80
N GLY A 196 19.57 33.36 -4.57
CA GLY A 196 20.08 32.90 -5.87
C GLY A 196 20.78 31.54 -5.82
N ASP A 197 21.11 31.01 -4.64
CA ASP A 197 21.48 29.60 -4.49
C ASP A 197 20.28 28.74 -4.94
N TYR A 198 20.53 27.59 -5.56
CA TYR A 198 19.45 26.72 -6.02
C TYR A 198 19.81 25.25 -5.84
N PHE A 199 18.79 24.41 -5.73
CA PHE A 199 18.99 22.98 -5.53
C PHE A 199 18.03 22.17 -6.40
N LYS A 200 18.38 20.91 -6.60
CA LYS A 200 17.51 19.88 -7.16
C LYS A 200 17.73 18.59 -6.40
N VAL A 201 16.65 17.93 -6.01
CA VAL A 201 16.69 16.62 -5.33
C VAL A 201 15.72 15.67 -6.01
N ILE A 202 16.19 14.45 -6.27
CA ILE A 202 15.38 13.32 -6.71
C ILE A 202 15.33 12.36 -5.53
N TYR A 203 14.14 11.96 -5.12
CA TYR A 203 13.95 11.14 -3.93
C TYR A 203 12.79 10.17 -4.12
N GLU A 204 12.71 9.19 -3.23
CA GLU A 204 11.63 8.23 -3.13
C GLU A 204 10.86 8.52 -1.85
N GLU A 205 9.55 8.64 -1.98
CA GLU A 205 8.61 8.81 -0.89
C GLU A 205 7.70 7.60 -0.83
N GLU A 206 7.52 7.07 0.37
CA GLU A 206 6.68 5.90 0.62
C GLU A 206 5.27 6.34 1.02
N PHE A 207 4.28 5.66 0.46
CA PHE A 207 2.87 5.86 0.72
C PHE A 207 2.24 4.57 1.21
N VAL A 208 1.35 4.68 2.19
CA VAL A 208 0.38 3.65 2.52
C VAL A 208 -0.99 4.25 2.33
N ASP A 209 -1.84 3.56 1.57
CA ASP A 209 -3.05 4.15 1.01
C ASP A 209 -2.68 5.45 0.25
N ASP A 210 -3.26 6.58 0.64
CA ASP A 210 -2.94 7.93 0.09
C ASP A 210 -2.12 8.80 1.06
N GLN A 211 -1.57 8.22 2.13
CA GLN A 211 -0.82 8.95 3.15
C GLN A 211 0.68 8.68 3.02
N SER A 212 1.48 9.75 2.97
CA SER A 212 2.94 9.65 3.04
C SER A 212 3.36 9.10 4.40
N VAL A 213 4.18 8.05 4.38
CA VAL A 213 4.73 7.40 5.58
C VAL A 213 6.22 7.69 5.77
N GLY A 214 6.85 8.40 4.82
CA GLY A 214 8.20 8.92 4.97
C GLY A 214 9.01 8.92 3.69
N ILE A 215 10.24 9.41 3.80
CA ILE A 215 11.21 9.44 2.68
C ILE A 215 12.13 8.23 2.78
N SER A 216 12.02 7.28 1.85
CA SER A 216 12.84 6.06 1.89
C SER A 216 14.25 6.29 1.36
N ASN A 217 14.41 7.07 0.29
CA ASN A 217 15.72 7.27 -0.33
C ASN A 217 15.90 8.65 -0.98
N ILE A 218 17.12 9.19 -0.93
CA ILE A 218 17.54 10.30 -1.82
C ILE A 218 18.32 9.66 -2.96
N GLN A 219 17.71 9.63 -4.14
CA GLN A 219 18.24 9.02 -5.36
C GLN A 219 19.35 9.86 -6.01
N GLY A 220 19.40 11.15 -5.67
CA GLY A 220 20.47 12.06 -6.05
C GLY A 220 20.10 13.49 -5.72
N ALA A 221 21.10 14.32 -5.45
CA ALA A 221 20.90 15.72 -5.21
C ALA A 221 21.98 16.57 -5.87
N TYR A 222 21.61 17.80 -6.17
CA TYR A 222 22.46 18.84 -6.72
C TYR A 222 22.18 20.13 -5.94
N PHE A 223 23.24 20.87 -5.67
CA PHE A 223 23.17 22.18 -5.04
C PHE A 223 24.14 23.12 -5.73
N ASN A 224 23.67 24.32 -6.07
CA ASN A 224 24.55 25.44 -6.40
C ASN A 224 24.57 26.39 -5.21
N HIS A 225 25.76 26.60 -4.64
CA HIS A 225 25.95 27.51 -3.53
C HIS A 225 27.06 28.51 -3.89
N SER A 226 26.71 29.80 -3.94
CA SER A 226 27.65 30.88 -4.31
C SER A 226 28.36 30.65 -5.66
N GLY A 227 27.67 30.01 -6.62
CA GLY A 227 28.22 29.69 -7.95
C GLY A 227 29.04 28.40 -8.02
N GLU A 228 29.30 27.72 -6.91
CA GLU A 228 29.95 26.41 -6.88
C GLU A 228 28.90 25.29 -6.93
N GLU A 229 29.17 24.25 -7.71
CA GLU A 229 28.28 23.11 -7.91
C GLU A 229 28.66 21.94 -7.00
N PHE A 230 27.67 21.39 -6.32
CA PHE A 230 27.82 20.24 -5.44
C PHE A 230 26.85 19.13 -5.86
N PHE A 231 27.39 17.99 -6.23
CA PHE A 231 26.62 16.79 -6.54
C PHE A 231 26.65 15.81 -5.38
N ALA A 232 25.54 15.10 -5.18
CA ALA A 232 25.42 14.00 -4.24
C ALA A 232 24.75 12.81 -4.91
N VAL A 233 25.52 11.74 -5.09
CA VAL A 233 25.08 10.48 -5.66
C VAL A 233 25.10 9.43 -4.54
N PRO A 234 23.97 8.77 -4.23
CA PRO A 234 23.93 7.71 -3.24
C PRO A 234 24.68 6.48 -3.76
N PHE A 235 25.44 5.84 -2.88
CA PHE A 235 26.06 4.54 -3.12
C PHE A 235 25.96 3.71 -1.85
N GLU A 236 25.42 2.51 -1.97
CA GLU A 236 25.25 1.58 -0.87
C GLU A 236 26.45 0.65 -0.76
N GLN A 237 27.08 0.63 0.41
CA GLN A 237 28.16 -0.29 0.74
C GLN A 237 27.93 -0.83 2.15
N ASP A 238 28.08 -2.15 2.34
CA ASP A 238 27.91 -2.81 3.64
C ASP A 238 26.55 -2.49 4.31
N SER A 239 25.47 -2.48 3.51
CA SER A 239 24.11 -2.09 3.92
C SER A 239 23.97 -0.65 4.45
N THR A 240 24.94 0.22 4.14
CA THR A 240 24.93 1.63 4.52
C THR A 240 24.99 2.50 3.28
N VAL A 241 24.00 3.38 3.11
CA VAL A 241 24.01 4.38 2.04
C VAL A 241 24.92 5.53 2.43
N GLN A 242 25.87 5.85 1.57
CA GLN A 242 26.73 7.03 1.65
C GLN A 242 26.58 7.86 0.38
N PHE A 243 26.97 9.14 0.45
CA PHE A 243 26.89 10.05 -0.69
C PHE A 243 28.28 10.42 -1.17
N PHE A 244 28.42 10.47 -2.48
CA PHE A 244 29.66 10.78 -3.19
C PHE A 244 29.42 11.90 -4.19
N ASP A 245 30.45 12.67 -4.48
CA ASP A 245 30.44 13.64 -5.57
C ASP A 245 30.55 12.93 -6.94
N GLU A 246 30.49 13.72 -8.02
CA GLU A 246 30.57 13.25 -9.40
C GLU A 246 31.91 12.57 -9.75
N THR A 247 32.95 12.76 -8.94
CA THR A 247 34.27 12.12 -9.10
C THR A 247 34.43 10.85 -8.27
N GLY A 248 33.41 10.49 -7.48
CA GLY A 248 33.44 9.33 -6.59
C GLY A 248 34.11 9.58 -5.24
N LYS A 249 34.31 10.85 -4.86
CA LYS A 249 34.85 11.19 -3.54
C LYS A 249 33.71 11.36 -2.54
N SER A 250 33.89 10.80 -1.35
CA SER A 250 32.87 10.82 -0.30
C SER A 250 32.55 12.26 0.14
N LEU A 251 31.26 12.57 0.27
CA LEU A 251 30.81 13.85 0.81
C LEU A 251 31.02 13.95 2.32
N ARG A 252 31.17 12.82 3.04
CA ARG A 252 31.52 12.81 4.46
C ARG A 252 33.03 12.92 4.62
N LYS A 253 33.50 13.82 5.49
CA LYS A 253 34.91 13.84 5.91
C LYS A 253 35.09 12.78 7.00
N ALA A 254 36.21 12.05 6.96
CA ALA A 254 36.50 10.85 7.77
C ALA A 254 36.57 11.06 9.30
N PHE A 255 36.18 12.22 9.84
CA PHE A 255 36.13 12.48 11.28
C PHE A 255 34.88 13.29 11.64
N LEU A 256 34.15 12.77 12.63
CA LEU A 256 32.92 13.32 13.19
C LEU A 256 33.13 14.73 13.76
N LYS A 257 32.28 15.67 13.34
CA LYS A 257 31.94 16.88 14.10
C LYS A 257 30.60 16.52 14.72
N ALA A 258 30.52 16.59 16.05
CA ALA A 258 29.35 16.15 16.81
C ALA A 258 28.04 16.71 16.20
N PRO A 259 26.94 15.94 16.22
CA PRO A 259 25.67 16.38 15.63
C PRO A 259 25.23 17.70 16.27
N LEU A 260 25.00 18.72 15.44
CA LEU A 260 24.43 19.98 15.88
C LEU A 260 22.94 19.77 16.12
N GLU A 261 22.52 19.74 17.39
CA GLU A 261 21.11 19.90 17.73
C GLU A 261 20.67 21.30 17.34
N TYR A 262 19.75 21.38 16.38
CA TYR A 262 19.11 22.64 15.99
C TYR A 262 18.22 23.13 17.13
N SER A 263 18.78 23.95 18.02
CA SER A 263 17.96 24.82 18.87
C SER A 263 17.47 25.99 18.02
N ARG A 264 16.15 26.12 17.93
CA ARG A 264 15.46 27.20 17.21
C ARG A 264 15.75 28.53 17.91
N ILE A 265 16.69 29.31 17.41
CA ILE A 265 16.89 30.69 17.89
C ILE A 265 15.95 31.60 17.09
N SER A 266 14.83 31.97 17.69
CA SER A 266 14.04 33.12 17.22
C SER A 266 14.64 34.40 17.82
N SER A 267 15.14 35.31 16.98
CA SER A 267 15.45 36.67 17.45
C SER A 267 14.16 37.46 17.68
N ARG A 268 14.12 38.22 18.78
CA ARG A 268 13.24 39.38 18.95
C ARG A 268 13.76 40.55 18.11
#